data_AF-X1SI93-F1
#
_entry.id   AF-X1SI93-F1
#
_cell.length_a   1.000
_cell.length_b   1.000
_cell.length_c   1.000
_cell.angle_alpha   90.00
_cell.angle_beta   90.00
_cell.angle_gamma   90.00
#
_symmetry.space_group_name_H-M   'P 1'
#
loop_
_entity.id
_entity.type
_entity.pdbx_description
1 polymer ?
#
loop_
_entity_poly.entity_id
_entity_poly.type
_entity_poly.pdbx_seq_one_letter_code
_entity_poly.pdbx_strand_id
1 'polypeptide(L)' 'MTKPGEKCPKCGAEGKYHGEHETAVRNYKLHGQSMADVGWRCWNCGWEWGFEVQEGGDAS' A
#
# COMPACT_ATOMS: atom_id res chain seq x y z
N MET A 1 -18.94 3.78 1.67
CA MET A 1 -17.52 3.79 2.06
C MET A 1 -16.73 3.38 0.83
N THR A 2 -15.84 4.25 0.34
CA THR A 2 -14.94 3.95 -0.78
C THR A 2 -13.93 2.90 -0.33
N LYS A 3 -13.70 1.84 -1.11
CA LYS A 3 -12.76 0.77 -0.77
C LYS A 3 -11.33 1.34 -0.75
N PRO A 4 -10.47 0.90 0.19
CA PRO A 4 -9.07 1.31 0.21
C PRO A 4 -8.42 0.95 -1.13
N GLY A 5 -7.77 1.94 -1.76
CA GLY A 5 -7.12 1.79 -3.06
C GLY A 5 -7.97 2.20 -4.27
N GLU A 6 -9.21 2.69 -4.13
CA GLU A 6 -9.99 3.16 -5.29
C GLU A 6 -9.61 4.58 -5.75
N LYS A 7 -9.26 5.46 -4.80
CA LYS A 7 -8.94 6.87 -5.06
C LYS A 7 -7.62 7.28 -4.44
N CYS A 8 -6.77 7.93 -5.24
CA CYS A 8 -5.56 8.55 -4.72
C CYS A 8 -5.93 9.73 -3.81
N PRO A 9 -5.55 9.72 -2.52
CA PRO A 9 -5.86 10.81 -1.60
C PRO A 9 -5.08 12.09 -1.91
N LYS A 10 -4.03 12.01 -2.75
CA LYS A 10 -3.20 13.17 -3.10
C LYS A 10 -3.67 13.89 -4.36
N CYS A 11 -3.82 13.17 -5.47
CA CYS A 11 -4.16 13.78 -6.77
C CYS A 11 -5.62 13.53 -7.19
N GLY A 12 -6.38 12.76 -6.41
CA GLY A 12 -7.78 12.47 -6.71
C GLY A 12 -7.99 11.51 -7.89
N ALA A 13 -6.93 10.87 -8.41
CA ALA A 13 -7.05 9.87 -9.45
C ALA A 13 -7.95 8.72 -8.99
N GLU A 14 -9.00 8.45 -9.76
CA GLU A 14 -9.99 7.40 -9.54
C GLU A 14 -9.84 6.44 -10.71
N GLY A 15 -9.31 5.25 -10.46
CA GLY A 15 -8.99 4.31 -11.53
C GLY A 15 -10.23 3.94 -12.34
N LYS A 16 -10.35 4.41 -13.58
CA LYS A 16 -11.49 4.12 -14.47
C LYS A 16 -11.67 2.63 -14.77
N TYR A 17 -10.59 1.86 -14.68
CA TYR A 17 -10.56 0.42 -14.87
C TYR A 17 -9.71 -0.17 -13.74
N HIS A 18 -10.36 -0.68 -12.68
CA HIS A 18 -9.73 -1.52 -11.66
C HIS A 18 -8.28 -1.16 -11.29
N GLY A 19 -8.07 -0.02 -10.63
CA GLY A 19 -6.81 0.27 -9.94
C GLY A 19 -5.70 0.85 -10.83
N GLU A 20 -5.70 2.17 -11.03
CA GLU A 20 -4.49 2.94 -11.39
C GLU A 20 -3.49 3.05 -10.20
N HIS A 21 -3.52 2.03 -9.33
CA HIS A 21 -2.74 1.94 -8.12
C HIS A 21 -2.04 0.58 -8.15
N GLU A 22 -0.71 0.61 -8.18
CA GLU A 22 0.10 -0.60 -8.05
C GLU A 22 0.31 -0.95 -6.57
N THR A 23 0.66 -2.20 -6.30
CA THR A 23 1.09 -2.63 -4.97
C THR A 23 2.39 -1.92 -4.60
N ALA A 24 2.39 -1.21 -3.49
CA ALA A 24 3.59 -0.63 -2.88
C ALA A 24 4.05 -1.51 -1.72
N VAL A 25 5.33 -1.88 -1.69
CA VAL A 25 5.92 -2.65 -0.58
C VAL A 25 6.98 -1.81 0.10
N ARG A 26 6.87 -1.66 1.42
CA ARG A 26 7.89 -1.02 2.25
C ARG A 26 8.52 -2.05 3.17
N ASN A 27 9.81 -2.26 2.99
CA ASN A 27 10.60 -3.16 3.82
C ASN A 27 11.35 -2.34 4.87
N TYR A 28 11.28 -2.76 6.13
CA TYR A 28 12.03 -2.14 7.21
C TYR A 28 12.40 -3.16 8.28
N LYS A 29 13.39 -2.80 9.11
CA LYS A 29 13.79 -3.60 10.26
C LYS A 29 13.25 -2.98 11.53
N LEU A 30 12.45 -3.73 12.27
CA LEU A 30 11.95 -3.33 13.58
C LEU A 30 12.35 -4.41 14.58
N HIS A 31 13.05 -4.02 15.66
CA HIS A 31 13.45 -4.93 16.75
C HIS A 31 14.22 -6.18 16.29
N GLY A 32 15.02 -6.06 15.22
CA GLY A 32 15.78 -7.18 14.64
C GLY A 32 14.96 -8.10 13.73
N GLN A 33 13.66 -7.89 13.61
CA GLN A 33 12.77 -8.59 12.68
C GLN A 33 12.64 -7.82 11.37
N SER A 34 12.51 -8.55 10.25
CA SER A 34 12.25 -7.97 8.94
C SER A 34 10.74 -7.88 8.74
N MET A 35 10.23 -6.66 8.58
CA MET A 35 8.81 -6.37 8.37
C MET A 35 8.60 -5.86 6.94
N ALA A 36 7.42 -6.18 6.40
CA ALA A 36 6.97 -5.67 5.12
C ALA A 36 5.54 -5.13 5.23
N ASP A 37 5.37 -3.85 4.91
CA ASP A 37 4.05 -3.25 4.77
C ASP A 37 3.65 -3.28 3.31
N VAL A 38 2.39 -3.67 3.07
CA VAL A 38 1.80 -3.65 1.73
C VAL A 38 0.75 -2.56 1.67
N GLY A 39 0.84 -1.71 0.65
CA GLY A 39 -0.08 -0.61 0.42
C GLY A 39 -0.27 -0.32 -1.07
N TRP A 40 -0.69 0.90 -1.37
CA TRP A 40 -1.02 1.36 -2.72
C TRP A 40 -0.07 2.46 -3.17
N ARG A 41 0.33 2.45 -4.44
CA ARG A 41 1.05 3.55 -5.10
C ARG A 41 0.31 4.03 -6.33
N CYS A 42 0.07 5.34 -6.41
CA CYS A 42 -0.59 5.97 -7.55
C CYS A 42 0.32 6.08 -8.77
N TRP A 43 -0.13 5.55 -9.90
CA TRP A 43 0.55 5.72 -11.19
C TRP A 43 0.61 7.18 -11.63
N ASN A 44 -0.43 7.96 -11.36
CA ASN A 44 -0.50 9.34 -11.82
C ASN A 44 0.46 10.28 -11.08
N CYS A 45 0.71 10.08 -9.77
CA CYS A 45 1.50 11.02 -8.97
C CYS A 45 2.59 10.39 -8.09
N GLY A 46 2.73 9.06 -8.09
CA GLY A 46 3.70 8.32 -7.28
C GLY A 46 3.41 8.32 -5.77
N TRP A 47 2.31 8.91 -5.32
CA TRP A 47 1.96 8.91 -3.89
C TRP A 47 1.67 7.51 -3.39
N GLU A 48 2.07 7.22 -2.16
CA GLU A 48 1.87 5.91 -1.54
C GLU A 48 1.04 6.04 -0.24
N TRP A 49 0.12 5.12 0.01
CA TRP A 49 -0.75 5.14 1.20
C TRP A 49 -1.34 3.76 1.52
N GLY A 50 -2.03 3.66 2.66
CA GLY A 50 -2.77 2.45 3.04
C GLY A 50 -1.85 1.27 3.34
N PHE A 51 -0.67 1.53 3.89
CA PHE A 51 0.28 0.51 4.31
C PHE A 51 -0.26 -0.23 5.52
N GLU A 52 -0.47 -1.53 5.38
CA GLU A 52 -0.82 -2.45 6.46
C GLU A 52 0.37 -3.35 6.75
N VAL A 53 0.77 -3.44 8.03
CA VAL A 53 1.84 -4.32 8.49
C VAL A 53 1.34 -5.75 8.34
N GLN A 54 1.95 -6.50 7.42
CA GLN A 54 1.87 -7.95 7.49
C GLN A 54 2.96 -8.38 8.47
N GLU A 55 2.62 -8.45 9.76
CA GLU A 55 3.45 -9.17 10.73
C GLU A 55 3.61 -10.57 10.16
N GLY A 56 4.82 -10.87 9.68
CA GLY A 56 5.15 -12.17 9.12
C GLY A 56 4.78 -13.21 10.15
N GLY A 57 3.82 -14.06 9.79
CA GLY A 57 3.25 -15.04 10.69
C GLY A 57 4.33 -15.80 11.44
N ASP A 58 4.21 -15.80 12.77
CA ASP A 58 4.69 -16.88 13.61
C ASP A 58 4.23 -18.22 13.02
N ALA A 59 5.11 -18.88 12.27
CA ALA A 59 5.06 -20.32 12.12
C ALA A 59 6.08 -20.88 13.12
N SER A 60 5.56 -21.22 14.29
CA SER A 60 6.22 -22.06 15.31
C SER A 60 6.63 -23.42 14.77
#